data_AF-A0A7C4Q659-F1
#
_entry.id   AF-A0A7C4Q659-F1
#
_cell.length_a   1.000
_cell.length_b   1.000
_cell.length_c   1.000
_cell.angle_alpha   90.00
_cell.angle_beta   90.00
_cell.angle_gamma   90.00
#
_symmetry.space_group_name_H-M   'P 1'
#
loop_
_entity.id
_entity.type
_entity.pdbx_description
1 polymer ?
#
loop_
_entity_poly.entity_id
_entity_poly.type
_entity_poly.pdbx_seq_one_letter_code
_entity_poly.pdbx_strand_id
1 'polypeptide(L)'
;MKQIAVIVLLFLAGCVSTPPVQYTPPDPAALRATAQAAEALAGQVEEQARATQAAQETSLRQTAEAVRLEATRQAVSLEATKQALAIAEQAYQMTATAEAVRRQAEREAQAQRQEGILQLLALLILLVTLLALGGVVVVLVWRAGNEWIAWQSRRRQLVESRAGTLLLVAENAPPVRVQVIQPALPARLPDEGDESETEPIPYSVDGKLVGFIQRRADPHKRLVLRLLRESIQTVGAQSNRIPGWRELGWSAEVWTQAVRLLSRYVETQPGKGTYLTGEYETLQALYYAVGERRAVLSPAPLE
;
A
#
# COMPACT_ATOMS: atom_id res chain seq x y z
N MET A 1 2.81 -54.10 -81.34
CA MET A 1 4.21 -54.53 -81.45
C MET A 1 4.35 -55.92 -80.85
N LYS A 2 4.69 -56.88 -81.72
CA LYS A 2 5.40 -58.16 -81.47
C LYS A 2 4.83 -59.12 -80.40
N GLN A 3 4.58 -60.36 -80.84
CA GLN A 3 4.08 -61.53 -80.09
C GLN A 3 2.56 -61.42 -79.86
N ILE A 4 1.68 -62.11 -80.59
CA ILE A 4 1.55 -63.57 -80.63
C ILE A 4 0.96 -63.91 -82.02
N ALA A 5 1.84 -64.33 -82.93
CA ALA A 5 1.53 -64.67 -84.32
C ALA A 5 1.92 -66.13 -84.65
N VAL A 6 1.82 -67.06 -83.69
CA VAL A 6 2.52 -68.36 -83.80
C VAL A 6 1.65 -69.61 -83.58
N ILE A 7 0.35 -69.53 -83.25
CA ILE A 7 -0.45 -70.77 -83.04
C ILE A 7 -1.77 -70.74 -83.85
N VAL A 8 -1.64 -70.36 -85.11
CA VAL A 8 -2.67 -70.57 -86.17
C VAL A 8 -2.11 -71.51 -87.26
N LEU A 9 -0.89 -72.04 -87.09
CA LEU A 9 -0.13 -72.79 -88.09
C LEU A 9 0.40 -74.13 -87.54
N LEU A 10 -0.47 -74.86 -86.84
CA LEU A 10 -0.31 -76.29 -86.59
C LEU A 10 -1.58 -76.96 -87.13
N PHE A 11 -1.70 -76.99 -88.46
CA PHE A 11 -1.43 -78.23 -89.22
C PHE A 11 -2.27 -79.36 -88.64
N LEU A 12 -3.54 -79.53 -89.03
CA LEU A 12 -3.98 -79.70 -90.43
C LEU A 12 -3.26 -80.87 -91.14
N ALA A 13 -2.71 -81.81 -90.36
CA ALA A 13 -2.12 -83.07 -90.81
C ALA A 13 -2.67 -84.23 -89.97
N GLY A 14 -3.80 -84.78 -90.42
CA GLY A 14 -4.43 -85.95 -89.82
C GLY A 14 -5.55 -86.50 -90.69
N CYS A 15 -5.40 -86.36 -92.01
CA CYS A 15 -6.28 -86.97 -92.98
C CYS A 15 -5.91 -88.46 -93.14
N VAL A 16 -6.92 -89.30 -92.93
CA VAL A 16 -7.28 -90.43 -93.80
C VAL A 16 -6.29 -91.61 -93.80
N SER A 17 -6.57 -92.61 -92.96
CA SER A 17 -6.28 -94.02 -93.25
C SER A 17 -7.61 -94.77 -93.40
N THR A 18 -8.09 -94.89 -94.62
CA THR A 18 -9.25 -95.71 -95.01
C THR A 18 -8.78 -97.14 -95.34
N PRO A 19 -9.27 -98.19 -94.66
CA PRO A 19 -9.12 -99.56 -95.14
C PRO A 19 -10.09 -99.83 -96.31
N PRO A 20 -9.77 -100.76 -97.22
CA PRO A 20 -10.62 -101.07 -98.36
C PRO A 20 -11.92 -101.75 -97.90
N VAL A 21 -13.05 -101.05 -98.06
CA VAL A 21 -14.38 -101.63 -97.85
C VAL A 21 -14.74 -102.40 -99.12
N GLN A 22 -14.77 -103.72 -98.99
CA GLN A 22 -15.38 -104.63 -99.94
C GLN A 22 -16.86 -104.28 -100.10
N TYR A 23 -17.26 -104.05 -101.34
CA TYR A 23 -18.64 -103.73 -101.72
C TYR A 23 -19.48 -105.00 -101.66
N THR A 24 -20.09 -105.25 -100.51
CA THR A 24 -21.21 -106.19 -100.37
C THR A 24 -22.52 -105.39 -100.31
N PRO A 25 -23.60 -105.87 -100.95
CA PRO A 25 -24.84 -105.12 -101.05
C PRO A 25 -25.43 -104.84 -99.65
N PRO A 26 -26.02 -103.66 -99.42
CA PRO A 26 -26.48 -103.26 -98.10
C PRO A 26 -27.67 -104.14 -97.68
N ASP A 27 -27.46 -104.94 -96.64
CA ASP A 27 -28.54 -105.62 -95.95
C ASP A 27 -29.50 -104.57 -95.34
N PRO A 28 -30.81 -104.64 -95.60
CA PRO A 28 -31.79 -103.64 -95.15
C PRO A 28 -31.94 -103.55 -93.62
N ALA A 29 -31.33 -104.47 -92.87
CA ALA A 29 -31.29 -104.45 -91.41
C ALA A 29 -30.26 -103.44 -90.86
N ALA A 30 -29.13 -103.23 -91.53
CA ALA A 30 -28.04 -102.37 -91.04
C ALA A 30 -28.41 -100.87 -91.10
N LEU A 31 -29.15 -100.45 -92.13
CA LEU A 31 -29.62 -99.05 -92.28
C LEU A 31 -30.69 -98.67 -91.23
N ARG A 32 -31.52 -99.63 -90.81
CA ARG A 32 -32.48 -99.43 -89.72
C ARG A 32 -31.78 -99.30 -88.37
N ALA A 33 -30.73 -100.08 -88.14
CA ALA A 33 -29.93 -99.99 -86.91
C ALA A 33 -29.21 -98.63 -86.78
N THR A 34 -28.66 -98.08 -87.87
CA THR A 34 -28.04 -96.75 -87.85
C THR A 34 -29.04 -95.62 -87.69
N ALA A 35 -30.25 -95.73 -88.27
CA ALA A 35 -31.31 -94.75 -88.05
C ALA A 35 -31.80 -94.74 -86.60
N GLN A 36 -32.00 -95.92 -86.00
CA GLN A 36 -32.36 -96.06 -84.58
C GLN A 36 -31.26 -95.57 -83.65
N ALA A 37 -29.99 -95.79 -83.99
CA ALA A 37 -28.86 -95.26 -83.23
C ALA A 37 -28.79 -93.73 -83.30
N ALA A 38 -29.09 -93.12 -84.45
CA ALA A 38 -29.14 -91.67 -84.61
C ALA A 38 -30.30 -91.03 -83.83
N GLU A 39 -31.48 -91.66 -83.81
CA GLU A 39 -32.61 -91.21 -82.99
C GLU A 39 -32.32 -91.32 -81.49
N ALA A 40 -31.65 -92.38 -81.05
CA ALA A 40 -31.23 -92.54 -79.65
C ALA A 40 -30.18 -91.48 -79.22
N LEU A 41 -29.24 -91.13 -80.11
CA LEU A 41 -28.26 -90.07 -79.88
C LEU A 41 -28.91 -88.68 -79.87
N ALA A 42 -29.86 -88.41 -80.76
CA ALA A 42 -30.61 -87.15 -80.75
C ALA A 42 -31.41 -86.98 -79.45
N GLY A 43 -32.05 -88.04 -78.97
CA GLY A 43 -32.72 -88.05 -77.66
C GLY A 43 -31.77 -87.76 -76.49
N GLN A 44 -30.59 -88.38 -76.48
CA GLN A 44 -29.57 -88.11 -75.44
C GLN A 44 -29.04 -86.68 -75.46
N VAL A 45 -28.83 -86.09 -76.65
CA VAL A 45 -28.34 -84.70 -76.75
C VAL A 45 -29.42 -83.71 -76.32
N GLU A 46 -30.70 -83.96 -76.62
CA GLU A 46 -31.80 -83.14 -76.11
C GLU A 46 -31.95 -83.24 -74.59
N GLU A 47 -31.83 -84.43 -74.02
CA GLU A 47 -31.83 -84.62 -72.56
C GLU A 47 -30.62 -83.95 -71.90
N GLN A 48 -29.43 -84.03 -72.52
CA GLN A 48 -28.23 -83.36 -72.02
C GLN A 48 -28.32 -81.83 -72.15
N ALA A 49 -28.92 -81.31 -73.23
CA ALA A 49 -29.18 -79.89 -73.40
C ALA A 49 -30.18 -79.35 -72.36
N ARG A 50 -31.24 -80.11 -72.07
CA ARG A 50 -32.20 -79.76 -71.01
C ARG A 50 -31.57 -79.86 -69.62
N ALA A 51 -30.75 -80.88 -69.36
CA ALA A 51 -30.03 -81.04 -68.10
C ALA A 51 -29.01 -79.91 -67.87
N THR A 52 -28.29 -79.49 -68.92
CA THR A 52 -27.34 -78.37 -68.84
C THR A 52 -28.03 -77.02 -68.67
N GLN A 53 -29.17 -76.79 -69.32
CA GLN A 53 -30.00 -75.59 -69.09
C GLN A 53 -30.55 -75.54 -67.66
N ALA A 54 -31.10 -76.66 -67.16
CA ALA A 54 -31.57 -76.75 -65.78
C ALA A 54 -30.42 -76.56 -64.76
N ALA A 55 -29.22 -77.06 -65.05
CA ALA A 55 -28.04 -76.83 -64.23
C ALA A 55 -27.57 -75.36 -64.27
N GLN A 56 -27.65 -74.68 -65.42
CA GLN A 56 -27.34 -73.26 -65.52
C GLN A 56 -28.35 -72.41 -64.73
N GLU A 57 -29.65 -72.69 -64.85
CA GLU A 57 -30.69 -71.98 -64.09
C GLU A 57 -30.51 -72.13 -62.58
N THR A 58 -30.17 -73.34 -62.11
CA THR A 58 -29.90 -73.57 -60.69
C THR A 58 -28.63 -72.86 -60.24
N SER A 59 -27.56 -72.83 -61.05
CA SER A 59 -26.34 -72.07 -60.73
C SER A 59 -26.56 -70.56 -60.68
N LEU A 60 -27.40 -70.01 -61.58
CA LEU A 60 -27.76 -68.58 -61.58
C LEU A 60 -28.60 -68.22 -60.36
N ARG A 61 -29.54 -69.09 -59.96
CA ARG A 61 -30.32 -68.90 -58.72
C ARG A 61 -29.44 -68.93 -57.49
N GLN A 62 -28.53 -69.91 -57.37
CA GLN A 62 -27.59 -69.99 -56.26
C GLN A 62 -26.67 -68.77 -56.20
N THR A 63 -26.20 -68.29 -57.35
CA THR A 63 -25.36 -67.08 -57.41
C THR A 63 -26.16 -65.83 -57.03
N ALA A 64 -27.42 -65.71 -57.49
CA ALA A 64 -28.30 -64.61 -57.12
C ALA A 64 -28.61 -64.58 -55.62
N GLU A 65 -28.80 -65.75 -54.99
CA GLU A 65 -28.97 -65.87 -53.55
C GLU A 65 -27.70 -65.51 -52.78
N ALA A 66 -26.54 -65.99 -53.22
CA ALA A 66 -25.25 -65.64 -52.62
C ALA A 66 -24.96 -64.13 -52.67
N VAL A 67 -25.20 -63.49 -53.83
CA VAL A 67 -25.04 -62.03 -53.99
C VAL A 67 -26.01 -61.26 -53.10
N ARG A 68 -27.26 -61.72 -52.95
CA ARG A 68 -28.22 -61.11 -52.01
C ARG A 68 -27.77 -61.23 -50.55
N LEU A 69 -27.19 -62.36 -50.16
CA LEU A 69 -26.65 -62.57 -48.82
C LEU A 69 -25.42 -61.68 -48.56
N GLU A 70 -24.54 -61.50 -49.54
CA GLU A 70 -23.40 -60.59 -49.41
C GLU A 70 -23.83 -59.13 -49.34
N ALA A 71 -24.79 -58.71 -50.18
CA ALA A 71 -25.32 -57.35 -50.16
C ALA A 71 -25.99 -57.00 -48.82
N THR A 72 -26.75 -57.95 -48.23
CA THR A 72 -27.35 -57.76 -46.90
C THR A 72 -26.30 -57.70 -45.79
N ARG A 73 -25.25 -58.53 -45.85
CA ARG A 73 -24.11 -58.43 -44.91
C ARG A 73 -23.40 -57.09 -44.99
N GLN A 74 -23.15 -56.59 -46.21
CA GLN A 74 -22.54 -55.28 -46.41
C GLN A 74 -23.46 -54.15 -45.89
N ALA A 75 -24.76 -54.20 -46.17
CA ALA A 75 -25.72 -53.23 -45.66
C ALA A 75 -25.75 -53.19 -44.12
N VAL A 76 -25.81 -54.35 -43.46
CA VAL A 76 -25.77 -54.46 -41.99
C VAL A 76 -24.46 -53.93 -41.43
N SER A 77 -23.33 -54.22 -42.08
CA SER A 77 -22.02 -53.70 -41.64
C SER A 77 -21.94 -52.17 -41.73
N LEU A 78 -22.53 -51.58 -42.78
CA LEU A 78 -22.58 -50.13 -42.96
C LEU A 78 -23.49 -49.47 -41.92
N GLU A 79 -24.65 -50.05 -41.64
CA GLU A 79 -25.56 -49.55 -40.60
C GLU A 79 -24.92 -49.63 -39.21
N ALA A 80 -24.22 -50.74 -38.90
CA ALA A 80 -23.49 -50.90 -37.66
C ALA A 80 -22.37 -49.84 -37.52
N THR A 81 -21.61 -49.57 -38.59
CA THR A 81 -20.61 -48.48 -38.56
C THR A 81 -21.24 -47.10 -38.40
N LYS A 82 -22.40 -46.82 -39.02
CA LYS A 82 -23.10 -45.54 -38.84
C LYS A 82 -23.57 -45.36 -37.40
N GLN A 83 -24.14 -46.40 -36.79
CA GLN A 83 -24.54 -46.37 -35.38
C GLN A 83 -23.33 -46.19 -34.46
N ALA A 84 -22.23 -46.91 -34.71
CA ALA A 84 -20.99 -46.76 -33.93
C ALA A 84 -20.42 -45.34 -34.03
N LEU A 85 -20.47 -44.72 -35.22
CA LEU A 85 -19.99 -43.36 -35.43
C LEU A 85 -20.88 -42.31 -34.75
N ALA A 86 -22.20 -42.50 -34.77
CA ALA A 86 -23.14 -41.64 -34.04
C ALA A 86 -22.94 -41.73 -32.52
N ILE A 87 -22.72 -42.94 -31.98
CA ILE A 87 -22.41 -43.13 -30.56
C ILE A 87 -21.07 -42.48 -30.20
N ALA A 88 -20.05 -42.62 -31.06
CA ALA A 88 -18.76 -41.99 -30.87
C ALA A 88 -18.88 -40.46 -30.85
N GLU A 89 -19.61 -39.87 -31.80
CA GLU A 89 -19.84 -38.42 -31.85
C GLU A 89 -20.58 -37.92 -30.60
N GLN A 90 -21.62 -38.64 -30.17
CA GLN A 90 -22.34 -38.31 -28.95
C GLN A 90 -21.45 -38.43 -27.70
N ALA A 91 -20.58 -39.44 -27.64
CA ALA A 91 -19.59 -39.58 -26.57
C ALA A 91 -18.57 -38.43 -26.57
N TYR A 92 -18.10 -37.99 -27.75
CA TYR A 92 -17.21 -36.84 -27.88
C TYR A 92 -17.87 -35.52 -27.43
N GLN A 93 -19.14 -35.31 -27.76
CA GLN A 93 -19.87 -34.11 -27.29
C GLN A 93 -20.08 -34.13 -25.77
N MET A 94 -20.39 -35.30 -25.20
CA MET A 94 -20.55 -35.48 -23.76
C MET A 94 -19.22 -35.30 -23.01
N THR A 95 -18.09 -35.75 -23.55
CA THR A 95 -16.78 -35.54 -22.91
C THR A 95 -16.30 -34.10 -23.05
N ALA A 96 -16.49 -33.47 -24.21
CA ALA A 96 -16.16 -32.06 -24.41
C ALA A 96 -16.96 -31.14 -23.48
N THR A 97 -18.25 -31.41 -23.30
CA THR A 97 -19.10 -30.66 -22.36
C THR A 97 -18.71 -30.96 -20.91
N ALA A 98 -18.41 -32.21 -20.55
CA ALA A 98 -17.94 -32.55 -19.21
C ALA A 98 -16.61 -31.87 -18.85
N GLU A 99 -15.67 -31.77 -19.79
CA GLU A 99 -14.42 -31.03 -19.59
C GLU A 99 -14.65 -29.53 -19.46
N ALA A 100 -15.53 -28.94 -20.28
CA ALA A 100 -15.88 -27.53 -20.19
C ALA A 100 -16.50 -27.20 -18.82
N VAL A 101 -17.42 -28.02 -18.34
CA VAL A 101 -18.04 -27.88 -17.01
C VAL A 101 -16.99 -28.02 -15.90
N ARG A 102 -16.06 -28.98 -16.00
CA ARG A 102 -14.97 -29.14 -15.02
C ARG A 102 -14.09 -27.89 -14.94
N ARG A 103 -13.66 -27.35 -16.09
CA ARG A 103 -12.84 -26.13 -16.12
C ARG A 103 -13.60 -24.93 -15.54
N GLN A 104 -14.90 -24.85 -15.77
CA GLN A 104 -15.72 -23.78 -15.22
C GLN A 104 -15.87 -23.91 -13.70
N ALA A 105 -16.15 -25.11 -13.20
CA ALA A 105 -16.19 -25.39 -11.76
C ALA A 105 -14.85 -25.12 -11.07
N GLU A 106 -13.73 -25.44 -11.71
CA GLU A 106 -12.39 -25.12 -11.20
C GLU A 106 -12.14 -23.60 -11.13
N ARG A 107 -12.58 -22.85 -12.14
CA ARG A 107 -12.46 -21.38 -12.15
C ARG A 107 -13.33 -20.74 -11.07
N GLU A 108 -14.56 -21.21 -10.89
CA GLU A 108 -15.45 -20.73 -9.83
C GLU A 108 -14.89 -21.04 -8.44
N ALA A 109 -14.36 -22.25 -8.24
CA ALA A 109 -13.70 -22.62 -6.99
C ALA A 109 -12.43 -21.78 -6.74
N GLN A 110 -11.66 -21.46 -7.77
CA GLN A 110 -10.51 -20.56 -7.66
C GLN A 110 -10.94 -19.12 -7.34
N ALA A 111 -11.99 -18.60 -7.98
CA ALA A 111 -12.52 -17.26 -7.71
C ALA A 111 -13.04 -17.15 -6.27
N GLN A 112 -13.80 -18.13 -5.80
CA GLN A 112 -14.28 -18.17 -4.40
C GLN A 112 -13.12 -18.22 -3.39
N ARG A 113 -12.06 -18.97 -3.69
CA ARG A 113 -10.85 -18.99 -2.84
C ARG A 113 -10.15 -17.64 -2.83
N GLN A 114 -10.05 -16.97 -3.99
CA GLN A 114 -9.43 -15.65 -4.10
C GLN A 114 -10.23 -14.60 -3.33
N GLU A 115 -11.56 -14.58 -3.47
CA GLU A 115 -12.44 -13.69 -2.72
C GLU A 115 -12.30 -13.91 -1.21
N GLY A 116 -12.30 -15.17 -0.77
CA GLY A 116 -12.11 -15.51 0.65
C GLY A 116 -10.75 -15.04 1.20
N ILE A 117 -9.67 -15.20 0.42
CA ILE A 117 -8.33 -14.71 0.80
C ILE A 117 -8.30 -13.17 0.85
N LEU A 118 -8.86 -12.50 -0.15
CA LEU A 118 -8.92 -11.03 -0.21
C LEU A 118 -9.72 -10.46 0.96
N GLN A 119 -10.84 -11.08 1.31
CA GLN A 119 -11.67 -10.68 2.43
C GLN A 119 -10.94 -10.87 3.76
N LEU A 120 -10.23 -11.99 3.95
CA LEU A 120 -9.38 -12.23 5.12
C LEU A 120 -8.27 -11.17 5.24
N LEU A 121 -7.61 -10.87 4.12
CA LEU A 121 -6.50 -9.91 4.06
C LEU A 121 -7.00 -8.49 4.34
N ALA A 122 -8.16 -8.11 3.80
CA ALA A 122 -8.82 -6.83 4.10
C ALA A 122 -9.17 -6.70 5.59
N LEU A 123 -9.71 -7.76 6.21
CA LEU A 123 -10.04 -7.79 7.64
C LEU A 123 -8.78 -7.67 8.50
N LEU A 124 -7.69 -8.34 8.11
CA LEU A 124 -6.40 -8.26 8.80
C LEU A 124 -5.80 -6.84 8.71
N ILE A 125 -5.84 -6.20 7.53
CA ILE A 125 -5.42 -4.81 7.36
C ILE A 125 -6.26 -3.87 8.23
N LEU A 126 -7.59 -4.05 8.26
CA LEU A 126 -8.49 -3.26 9.10
C LEU A 126 -8.18 -3.42 10.59
N LEU A 127 -7.88 -4.64 11.04
CA LEU A 127 -7.50 -4.90 12.44
C LEU A 127 -6.16 -4.23 12.79
N VAL A 128 -5.15 -4.34 11.92
CA VAL A 128 -3.83 -3.72 12.14
C VAL A 128 -3.93 -2.19 12.16
N THR A 129 -4.73 -1.60 11.27
CA THR A 129 -4.95 -0.14 11.24
C THR A 129 -5.67 0.35 12.50
N LEU A 130 -6.67 -0.37 12.99
CA LEU A 130 -7.33 -0.08 14.27
C LEU A 130 -6.36 -0.17 15.46
N LEU A 131 -5.51 -1.20 15.51
CA LEU A 131 -4.50 -1.34 16.55
C LEU A 131 -3.47 -0.21 16.51
N ALA A 132 -3.00 0.17 15.31
CA ALA A 132 -2.08 1.28 15.14
C ALA A 132 -2.71 2.60 15.61
N LEU A 133 -3.97 2.86 15.25
CA LEU A 133 -4.69 4.06 15.66
C LEU A 133 -4.92 4.08 17.17
N GLY A 134 -5.27 2.95 17.77
CA GLY A 134 -5.36 2.78 19.22
C GLY A 134 -4.02 3.07 19.92
N GLY A 135 -2.91 2.56 19.38
CA GLY A 135 -1.57 2.85 19.88
C GLY A 135 -1.22 4.34 19.85
N VAL A 136 -1.54 5.03 18.76
CA VAL A 136 -1.36 6.49 18.65
C VAL A 136 -2.17 7.22 19.73
N VAL A 137 -3.43 6.85 19.93
CA VAL A 137 -4.27 7.45 20.99
C VAL A 137 -3.67 7.22 22.37
N VAL A 138 -3.20 6.01 22.68
CA VAL A 138 -2.55 5.72 23.97
C VAL A 138 -1.30 6.58 24.18
N VAL A 139 -0.46 6.74 23.15
CA VAL A 139 0.74 7.60 23.23
C VAL A 139 0.37 9.06 23.45
N LEU A 140 -0.66 9.57 22.76
CA LEU A 140 -1.14 10.94 22.93
C LEU A 140 -1.70 11.17 24.33
N VAL A 141 -2.51 10.24 24.84
CA VAL A 141 -3.07 10.31 26.21
C VAL A 141 -1.95 10.25 27.24
N TRP A 142 -0.96 9.37 27.06
CA TRP A 142 0.21 9.28 27.93
C TRP A 142 1.00 10.59 27.96
N ARG A 143 1.27 11.17 26.79
CA ARG A 143 1.97 12.45 26.67
C ARG A 143 1.19 13.59 27.32
N ALA A 144 -0.11 13.68 27.04
CA ALA A 144 -0.99 14.68 27.66
C ALA A 144 -1.05 14.51 29.19
N GLY A 145 -1.07 13.27 29.69
CA GLY A 145 -1.00 12.95 31.11
C GLY A 145 0.31 13.44 31.76
N ASN A 146 1.45 13.21 31.12
CA ASN A 146 2.74 13.69 31.62
C ASN A 146 2.82 15.21 31.64
N GLU A 147 2.35 15.88 30.60
CA GLU A 147 2.30 17.36 30.55
C GLU A 147 1.33 17.91 31.61
N TRP A 148 0.19 17.25 31.83
CA TRP A 148 -0.77 17.61 32.87
C TRP A 148 -0.19 17.47 34.28
N ILE A 149 0.52 16.38 34.56
CA ILE A 149 1.20 16.18 35.84
C ILE A 149 2.25 17.26 36.06
N ALA A 150 3.08 17.56 35.05
CA ALA A 150 4.09 18.60 35.12
C ALA A 150 3.49 20.03 35.27
N TRP A 151 2.29 20.26 34.73
CA TRP A 151 1.56 21.51 34.94
C TRP A 151 1.00 21.60 36.37
N GLN A 152 0.42 20.51 36.87
CA GLN A 152 -0.11 20.43 38.24
C GLN A 152 1.00 20.59 39.29
N SER A 153 2.18 20.01 39.07
CA SER A 153 3.32 20.16 39.97
C SER A 153 3.80 21.60 40.04
N ARG A 154 3.96 22.28 38.88
CA ARG A 154 4.29 23.73 38.83
C ARG A 154 3.26 24.59 39.55
N ARG A 155 1.97 24.27 39.42
CA ARG A 155 0.90 25.01 40.11
C ARG A 155 0.96 24.84 41.63
N ARG A 156 1.32 23.64 42.12
CA ARG A 156 1.45 23.36 43.56
C ARG A 156 2.74 23.91 44.18
N GLN A 157 3.74 24.27 43.37
CA GLN A 157 5.01 24.86 43.81
C GLN A 157 4.92 26.38 44.06
N LEU A 158 3.82 27.03 43.66
CA LEU A 158 3.55 28.43 44.00
C LEU A 158 2.84 28.49 45.35
N VAL A 159 3.58 28.26 46.43
CA VAL A 159 3.14 28.58 47.80
C VAL A 159 3.88 29.85 48.22
N GLU A 160 3.18 30.98 48.21
CA GLU A 160 3.67 32.23 48.78
C GLU A 160 3.90 32.05 50.29
N SER A 161 5.15 32.11 50.73
CA SER A 161 5.46 32.33 52.13
C SER A 161 5.11 33.78 52.47
N ARG A 162 4.40 34.00 53.59
CA ARG A 162 3.99 35.33 54.12
C ARG A 162 5.14 36.31 54.41
N ALA A 163 6.39 35.91 54.15
CA ALA A 163 7.59 36.74 54.28
C ALA A 163 8.17 37.25 52.94
N GLY A 164 7.48 37.03 51.80
CA GLY A 164 7.86 37.62 50.50
C GLY A 164 8.98 36.88 49.74
N THR A 165 9.36 35.67 50.15
CA THR A 165 10.36 34.85 49.44
C THR A 165 9.68 33.68 48.73
N LEU A 166 9.75 33.65 47.40
CA LEU A 166 9.27 32.54 46.57
C LEU A 166 10.16 31.31 46.78
N LEU A 167 9.61 30.24 47.36
CA LEU A 167 10.28 28.94 47.49
C LEU A 167 9.86 28.05 46.31
N LEU A 168 10.76 27.88 45.34
CA LEU A 168 10.60 26.86 44.29
C LEU A 168 11.06 25.51 44.87
N VAL A 169 10.11 24.67 45.28
CA VAL A 169 10.38 23.28 45.66
C VAL A 169 10.56 22.48 44.37
N ALA A 170 11.78 22.09 44.01
CA ALA A 170 12.01 21.21 42.87
C ALA A 170 11.40 19.80 43.12
N GLU A 171 10.84 19.19 42.07
CA GLU A 171 10.13 17.90 42.11
C GLU A 171 10.95 16.78 42.77
N ASN A 172 10.31 16.02 43.69
CA ASN A 172 10.76 14.77 44.32
C ASN A 172 11.94 14.79 45.33
N ALA A 173 12.34 15.94 45.89
CA ALA A 173 13.30 15.97 47.00
C ALA A 173 12.60 16.14 48.37
N PRO A 174 13.11 15.52 49.47
CA PRO A 174 12.61 15.77 50.83
C PRO A 174 12.72 17.27 51.17
N PRO A 175 11.84 17.82 52.02
CA PRO A 175 11.68 19.26 52.21
C PRO A 175 13.00 19.93 52.62
N VAL A 176 13.63 20.63 51.66
CA VAL A 176 14.88 21.36 51.87
C VAL A 176 14.57 22.70 52.53
N ARG A 177 15.06 22.90 53.76
CA ARG A 177 15.05 24.22 54.42
C ARG A 177 16.13 25.09 53.78
N VAL A 178 15.72 25.97 52.87
CA VAL A 178 16.63 26.98 52.29
C VAL A 178 16.77 28.13 53.28
N GLN A 179 17.91 28.22 53.96
CA GLN A 179 18.25 29.35 54.81
C GLN A 179 19.03 30.35 53.96
N VAL A 180 18.37 31.44 53.56
CA VAL A 180 19.03 32.56 52.88
C VAL A 180 19.91 33.25 53.90
N ILE A 181 21.23 33.05 53.83
CA ILE A 181 22.18 33.85 54.58
C ILE A 181 22.18 35.23 53.93
N GLN A 182 21.51 36.20 54.54
CA GLN A 182 21.72 37.61 54.21
C GLN A 182 23.19 37.93 54.46
N PRO A 183 23.98 38.31 53.44
CA PRO A 183 25.28 38.90 53.73
C PRO A 183 25.03 40.17 54.53
N ALA A 184 25.64 40.26 55.71
CA ALA A 184 25.63 41.47 56.51
C ALA A 184 26.05 42.65 55.61
N LEU A 185 25.22 43.69 55.56
CA LEU A 185 25.54 44.91 54.82
C LEU A 185 26.93 45.39 55.24
N PRO A 186 27.90 45.58 54.33
CA PRO A 186 29.10 46.31 54.67
C PRO A 186 28.70 47.76 54.97
N ALA A 187 29.02 48.24 56.17
CA ALA A 187 28.76 49.60 56.64
C ALA A 187 29.64 50.68 55.95
N ARG A 188 30.20 50.39 54.77
CA ARG A 188 31.14 51.26 54.07
C ARG A 188 30.88 51.23 52.57
N LEU A 189 30.48 52.38 52.02
CA LEU A 189 30.32 52.61 50.58
C LEU A 189 31.69 52.48 49.90
N PRO A 190 31.85 51.66 48.83
CA PRO A 190 33.04 51.69 48.01
C PRO A 190 33.04 52.93 47.12
N ASP A 191 34.21 53.56 47.07
CA ASP A 191 34.58 54.72 46.27
C ASP A 191 34.88 54.30 44.82
N GLU A 192 34.89 55.28 43.92
CA GLU A 192 34.97 55.16 42.46
C GLU A 192 36.05 54.18 41.92
N GLY A 193 35.66 53.35 40.95
CA GLY A 193 36.59 52.64 40.05
C GLY A 193 36.23 51.16 39.86
N ASP A 194 35.73 50.81 38.67
CA ASP A 194 35.36 49.46 38.22
C ASP A 194 34.08 48.82 38.81
N GLU A 195 32.90 49.28 38.39
CA GLU A 195 31.62 48.56 38.56
C GLU A 195 31.20 47.78 37.30
N SER A 196 32.14 47.13 36.61
CA SER A 196 31.87 46.33 35.40
C SER A 196 31.41 44.90 35.69
N GLU A 197 31.61 44.38 36.90
CA GLU A 197 31.31 42.98 37.21
C GLU A 197 30.40 42.91 38.43
N THR A 198 29.12 42.69 38.18
CA THR A 198 28.19 42.33 39.26
C THR A 198 28.64 40.97 39.79
N GLU A 199 29.25 40.94 40.98
CA GLU A 199 29.72 39.70 41.59
C GLU A 199 28.59 38.66 41.57
N PRO A 200 28.81 37.52 40.91
CA PRO A 200 27.76 36.53 40.76
C PRO A 200 27.45 35.92 42.13
N ILE A 201 26.17 35.86 42.49
CA ILE A 201 25.76 35.28 43.77
C ILE A 201 26.03 33.77 43.71
N PRO A 202 26.93 33.23 44.54
CA PRO A 202 27.14 31.80 44.62
C PRO A 202 25.91 31.17 45.27
N TYR A 203 25.33 30.14 44.64
CA TYR A 203 24.36 29.29 45.32
C TYR A 203 24.92 27.88 45.49
N SER A 204 24.83 27.39 46.72
CA SER A 204 25.24 26.05 47.11
C SER A 204 24.03 25.16 47.33
N VAL A 205 24.10 23.93 46.83
CA VAL A 205 23.16 22.86 47.12
C VAL A 205 23.90 21.82 47.96
N ASP A 206 23.39 21.48 49.13
CA ASP A 206 23.99 20.50 50.06
C ASP A 206 25.47 20.77 50.41
N GLY A 207 25.81 22.05 50.62
CA GLY A 207 27.18 22.46 50.96
C GLY A 207 28.18 22.41 49.80
N LYS A 208 27.74 22.07 48.58
CA LYS A 208 28.55 22.15 47.36
C LYS A 208 28.10 23.31 46.49
N LEU A 209 29.05 24.12 46.05
CA LEU A 209 28.83 25.25 45.15
C LEU A 209 28.48 24.73 43.74
N VAL A 210 27.28 25.02 43.24
CA VAL A 210 26.77 24.46 41.97
C VAL A 210 26.84 25.47 40.82
N GLY A 211 26.77 26.77 41.10
CA GLY A 211 26.90 27.77 40.05
C GLY A 211 26.64 29.20 40.48
N PHE A 212 26.56 30.06 39.47
CA PHE A 212 26.51 31.50 39.56
C PHE A 212 25.29 32.01 38.78
N ILE A 213 24.34 32.66 39.46
CA ILE A 213 23.20 33.28 38.78
C ILE A 213 23.66 34.62 38.21
N GLN A 214 23.77 34.72 36.88
CA GLN A 214 24.02 35.99 36.24
C GLN A 214 22.79 36.88 36.37
N ARG A 215 22.89 38.00 37.10
CA ARG A 215 21.89 39.06 37.03
C ARG A 215 21.95 39.66 35.63
N ARG A 216 21.07 39.21 34.73
CA ARG A 216 20.84 39.90 33.44
C ARG A 216 20.29 41.27 33.78
N ALA A 217 21.18 42.24 33.85
CA ALA A 217 20.84 43.58 34.25
C ALA A 217 20.44 44.38 33.02
N ASP A 218 19.19 44.85 33.00
CA ASP A 218 18.70 45.68 31.91
C ASP A 218 19.48 47.01 31.90
N PRO A 219 20.28 47.31 30.86
CA PRO A 219 21.11 48.52 30.83
C PRO A 219 20.26 49.79 30.89
N HIS A 220 19.07 49.75 30.29
CA HIS A 220 18.10 50.84 30.35
C HIS A 220 17.58 51.09 31.77
N LYS A 221 17.35 50.04 32.56
CA LYS A 221 16.92 50.16 33.95
C LYS A 221 18.01 50.80 34.81
N ARG A 222 19.27 50.41 34.61
CA ARG A 222 20.42 50.99 35.32
C ARG A 222 20.53 52.49 35.05
N LEU A 223 20.42 52.88 33.78
CA LEU A 223 20.51 54.27 33.34
C LEU A 223 19.38 55.13 33.94
N VAL A 224 18.15 54.62 33.98
CA VAL A 224 17.00 55.31 34.61
C VAL A 224 17.17 55.41 36.12
N LEU A 225 17.58 54.34 36.81
CA LEU A 225 17.82 54.37 38.25
C LEU A 225 18.95 55.34 38.62
N ARG A 226 19.98 55.44 37.77
CA ARG A 226 21.06 56.42 37.92
C ARG A 226 20.52 57.84 37.80
N LEU A 227 19.72 58.13 36.76
CA LEU A 227 19.09 59.45 36.57
C LEU A 227 18.27 59.84 37.80
N LEU A 228 17.40 58.94 38.27
CA LEU A 228 16.53 59.20 39.42
C LEU A 228 17.33 59.39 40.71
N ARG A 229 18.39 58.61 40.94
CA ARG A 229 19.26 58.76 42.10
C ARG A 229 19.94 60.13 42.13
N GLU A 230 20.55 60.53 41.02
CA GLU A 230 21.25 61.81 40.92
C GLU A 230 20.27 63.00 40.96
N SER A 231 19.06 62.82 40.42
CA SER A 231 17.97 63.79 40.53
C SER A 231 17.51 63.98 41.99
N ILE A 232 17.38 62.88 42.75
CA ILE A 232 17.04 62.91 44.18
C ILE A 232 18.13 63.61 44.98
N GLN A 233 19.40 63.39 44.65
CA GLN A 233 20.53 64.05 45.33
C GLN A 233 20.56 65.56 45.05
N THR A 234 20.18 65.99 43.84
CA THR A 234 20.24 67.39 43.42
C THR A 234 19.04 68.22 43.89
N VAL A 235 17.82 67.68 43.77
CA VAL A 235 16.56 68.44 44.01
C VAL A 235 15.79 67.93 45.23
N GLY A 236 16.17 66.78 45.78
CA GLY A 236 15.53 66.16 46.94
C GLY A 236 14.52 65.07 46.59
N ALA A 237 14.36 64.10 47.51
CA ALA A 237 13.54 62.90 47.33
C ALA A 237 12.04 63.17 47.10
N GLN A 238 11.52 64.24 47.71
CA GLN A 238 10.12 64.66 47.66
C GLN A 238 9.82 65.60 46.49
N SER A 239 10.83 65.96 45.69
CA SER A 239 10.62 66.80 44.52
C SER A 239 9.90 66.03 43.42
N ASN A 240 9.13 66.76 42.62
CA ASN A 240 8.52 66.28 41.38
C ASN A 240 9.27 66.78 40.12
N ARG A 241 10.35 67.54 40.28
CA ARG A 241 11.14 68.11 39.18
C ARG A 241 12.37 67.25 38.90
N ILE A 242 12.54 66.84 37.64
CA ILE A 242 13.77 66.24 37.15
C ILE A 242 14.72 67.38 36.73
N PRO A 243 15.89 67.52 37.36
CA PRO A 243 16.89 68.51 36.96
C PRO A 243 17.38 68.27 35.52
N GLY A 244 17.71 69.36 34.84
CA GLY A 244 18.18 69.31 33.45
C GLY A 244 19.59 68.73 33.34
N TRP A 245 19.98 68.34 32.12
CA TRP A 245 21.32 67.76 31.86
C TRP A 245 22.49 68.61 32.37
N ARG A 246 22.36 69.96 32.32
CA ARG A 246 23.36 70.90 32.84
C ARG A 246 23.48 70.87 34.36
N GLU A 247 22.37 70.67 35.06
CA GLU A 247 22.33 70.61 36.52
C GLU A 247 22.91 69.30 37.05
N LEU A 248 22.77 68.22 36.27
CA LEU A 248 23.31 66.89 36.59
C LEU A 248 24.74 66.64 36.08
N GLY A 249 25.29 67.54 35.25
CA GLY A 249 26.60 67.32 34.61
C GLY A 249 26.60 66.18 33.57
N TRP A 250 25.43 65.83 33.03
CA TRP A 250 25.28 64.75 32.04
C TRP A 250 25.44 65.27 30.63
N SER A 251 25.81 64.40 29.69
CA SER A 251 25.66 64.72 28.28
C SER A 251 24.16 64.85 27.94
N ALA A 252 23.83 65.80 27.06
CA ALA A 252 22.46 66.05 26.66
C ALA A 252 21.80 64.80 26.04
N GLU A 253 22.59 63.97 25.34
CA GLU A 253 22.14 62.73 24.72
C GLU A 253 21.72 61.67 25.75
N VAL A 254 22.59 61.40 26.73
CA VAL A 254 22.33 60.37 27.77
C VAL A 254 21.15 60.77 28.65
N TRP A 255 21.08 62.06 29.00
CA TRP A 255 19.93 62.60 29.74
C TRP A 255 18.63 62.47 28.94
N THR A 256 18.64 62.85 27.66
CA THR A 256 17.45 62.76 26.81
C THR A 256 17.01 61.30 26.62
N GLN A 257 17.96 60.38 26.49
CA GLN A 257 17.68 58.95 26.43
C GLN A 257 17.02 58.45 27.73
N ALA A 258 17.56 58.84 28.89
CA ALA A 258 17.01 58.46 30.20
C ALA A 258 15.60 59.01 30.42
N VAL A 259 15.37 60.28 30.08
CA VAL A 259 14.05 60.92 30.20
C VAL A 259 13.06 60.34 29.21
N ARG A 260 13.49 60.01 27.98
CA ARG A 260 12.67 59.29 27.01
C ARG A 260 12.23 57.94 27.53
N LEU A 261 13.07 57.26 28.33
CA LEU A 261 12.68 55.98 28.92
C LEU A 261 11.53 56.10 29.93
N LEU A 262 11.42 57.27 30.56
CA LEU A 262 10.41 57.64 31.54
C LEU A 262 9.25 58.46 30.94
N SER A 263 9.14 58.57 29.62
CA SER A 263 8.18 59.49 28.95
C SER A 263 6.72 59.27 29.36
N ARG A 264 6.37 58.10 29.90
CA ARG A 264 5.03 57.79 30.41
C ARG A 264 4.70 58.49 31.75
N TYR A 265 5.73 58.79 32.54
CA TYR A 265 5.62 59.32 33.90
C TYR A 265 6.18 60.74 34.01
N VAL A 266 6.56 61.33 32.88
CA VAL A 266 7.33 62.57 32.84
C VAL A 266 6.83 63.44 31.70
N GLU A 267 6.49 64.69 32.02
CA GLU A 267 6.12 65.71 31.06
C GLU A 267 7.15 66.84 31.04
N THR A 268 7.63 67.19 29.84
CA THR A 268 8.56 68.30 29.66
C THR A 268 7.79 69.53 29.20
N GLN A 269 7.70 70.53 30.07
CA GLN A 269 7.05 71.80 29.76
C GLN A 269 8.11 72.79 29.22
N PRO A 270 7.90 73.35 28.01
CA PRO A 270 8.86 74.26 27.40
C PRO A 270 9.07 75.49 28.29
N GLY A 271 10.32 75.74 28.67
CA GLY A 271 10.71 76.88 29.52
C GLY A 271 10.50 76.69 31.03
N LYS A 272 9.82 75.64 31.49
CA LYS A 272 9.60 75.35 32.91
C LYS A 272 10.43 74.15 33.42
N GLY A 273 10.73 73.21 32.53
CA GLY A 273 11.54 72.03 32.84
C GLY A 273 10.73 70.74 32.78
N THR A 274 11.32 69.68 33.32
CA THR A 274 10.81 68.32 33.23
C THR A 274 10.23 67.90 34.59
N TYR A 275 8.95 67.54 34.61
CA TYR A 275 8.22 67.22 35.84
C TYR A 275 7.59 65.84 35.77
N LEU A 276 7.46 65.20 36.93
CA LEU A 276 6.73 63.96 37.05
C LEU A 276 5.23 64.20 36.85
N THR A 277 4.58 63.32 36.11
CA THR A 277 3.15 63.35 35.85
C THR A 277 2.55 61.95 36.03
N GLY A 278 1.31 61.88 36.51
CA GLY A 278 0.57 60.63 36.69
C GLY A 278 0.66 60.03 38.09
N GLU A 279 0.89 58.71 38.17
CA GLU A 279 0.71 57.86 39.37
C GLU A 279 1.78 58.06 40.46
N TYR A 280 2.93 58.64 40.13
CA TYR A 280 4.05 58.83 41.06
C TYR A 280 4.30 60.32 41.29
N GLU A 281 3.89 60.82 42.45
CA GLU A 281 3.98 62.25 42.81
C GLU A 281 5.41 62.70 43.15
N THR A 282 6.31 61.77 43.51
CA THR A 282 7.67 62.07 43.98
C THR A 282 8.72 61.23 43.25
N LEU A 283 9.93 61.80 43.10
CA LEU A 283 11.07 61.09 42.51
C LEU A 283 11.40 59.79 43.27
N GLN A 284 11.23 59.81 44.59
CA GLN A 284 11.42 58.63 45.42
C GLN A 284 10.41 57.51 45.10
N ALA A 285 9.12 57.85 44.93
CA ALA A 285 8.10 56.87 44.57
C ALA A 285 8.38 56.24 43.20
N LEU A 286 8.80 57.05 42.22
CA LEU A 286 9.19 56.55 40.90
C LEU A 286 10.46 55.68 40.97
N TYR A 287 11.46 56.06 41.78
CA TYR A 287 12.69 55.28 41.97
C TYR A 287 12.39 53.88 42.51
N TYR A 288 11.53 53.76 43.53
CA TYR A 288 11.11 52.46 44.05
C TYR A 288 10.28 51.67 43.04
N ALA A 289 9.35 52.32 42.35
CA ALA A 289 8.53 51.65 41.34
C ALA A 289 9.34 51.07 40.17
N VAL A 290 10.38 51.78 39.71
CA VAL A 290 11.34 51.27 38.71
C VAL A 290 12.20 50.14 39.30
N GLY A 291 12.64 50.28 40.55
CA GLY A 291 13.38 49.24 41.28
C GLY A 291 12.62 47.92 41.38
N GLU A 292 11.33 47.98 41.74
CA GLU A 292 10.42 46.84 41.95
C GLU A 292 9.79 46.29 40.67
N ARG A 293 10.10 46.86 39.49
CA ARG A 293 9.49 46.50 38.19
C ARG A 293 7.98 46.77 38.10
N ARG A 294 7.48 47.70 38.91
CA ARG A 294 6.08 48.17 38.86
C ARG A 294 5.88 49.24 37.80
N ALA A 295 6.90 50.05 37.54
CA ALA A 295 6.91 51.03 36.46
C ALA A 295 7.43 50.41 35.15
N VAL A 296 6.68 50.58 34.06
CA VAL A 296 7.05 50.09 32.73
C VAL A 296 7.86 51.16 32.01
N LEU A 297 9.12 50.86 31.70
CA LEU A 297 9.99 51.74 30.91
C LEU A 297 9.57 51.68 29.45
N SER A 298 9.43 52.85 28.81
CA SER A 298 9.18 52.97 27.37
C SER A 298 10.49 53.30 26.63
N PRO A 299 10.61 53.14 25.30
CA PRO A 299 9.74 52.33 24.47
C PRO A 299 9.80 50.89 24.94
N ALA A 300 8.66 50.20 24.91
CA ALA A 300 8.65 48.76 25.03
C ALA A 300 9.67 48.19 24.02
N PRO A 301 10.49 47.19 24.38
CA PRO A 301 11.31 46.51 23.38
C PRO A 301 10.36 46.08 22.25
N LEU A 302 10.68 46.50 21.02
CA LEU A 302 10.05 45.96 19.83
C LEU A 302 10.31 44.44 19.87
N GLU A 303 9.24 43.66 19.95
CA GLU A 303 9.29 42.22 19.68
C GLU A 303 9.73 41.94 18.25
#